data_AF-Q46R15-F1
#
_entry.id   AF-Q46R15-F1
#
_cell.length_a   1.000
_cell.length_b   1.000
_cell.length_c   1.000
_cell.angle_alpha   90.00
_cell.angle_beta   90.00
_cell.angle_gamma   90.00
#
_symmetry.space_group_name_H-M   'P 1'
#
loop_
_entity.id
_entity.type
_entity.pdbx_description
1 polymer ?
#
loop_
_entity_poly.entity_id
_entity_poly.type
_entity_poly.pdbx_seq_one_letter_code
_entity_poly.pdbx_strand_id
1 'polypeptide(L)'
;MPQSPELEAQVRARIAEAFGGSLPEGLVVEVADGRVTLTGCVDTPSVAQDIEKAAAISPGVLGVHNALRTRRDDPPVPAPAQPAVSGMNADPADHASGPIHHKV
;
A
#
# COMPACT_ATOMS: atom_id res chain seq x y z
N MET A 1 2.93 -16.18 -11.38
CA MET A 1 3.37 -15.61 -10.09
C MET A 1 4.58 -14.73 -10.39
N PRO A 2 4.57 -13.43 -10.06
CA PRO A 2 5.78 -12.61 -10.20
C PRO A 2 6.89 -13.25 -9.36
N GLN A 3 8.10 -13.33 -9.90
CA GLN A 3 9.24 -13.83 -9.15
C GLN A 3 9.57 -12.80 -8.06
N SER A 4 9.87 -13.24 -6.82
CA SER A 4 10.23 -12.39 -5.67
C SER A 4 11.14 -11.18 -5.99
N PRO A 5 12.19 -11.31 -6.82
CA PRO A 5 13.05 -10.17 -7.17
C PRO A 5 12.35 -9.07 -7.99
N GLU A 6 11.34 -9.41 -8.78
CA GLU A 6 10.62 -8.42 -9.60
C GLU A 6 9.64 -7.59 -8.74
N LEU A 7 9.02 -8.24 -7.75
CA LEU A 7 8.17 -7.53 -6.79
C LEU A 7 9.01 -6.59 -5.90
N GLU A 8 10.18 -7.04 -5.44
CA GLU A 8 11.13 -6.17 -4.74
C GLU A 8 11.50 -4.96 -5.61
N ALA A 9 11.80 -5.19 -6.89
CA ALA A 9 12.14 -4.14 -7.83
C ALA A 9 11.02 -3.12 -8.06
N GLN A 10 9.78 -3.60 -8.06
CA GLN A 10 8.61 -2.76 -8.21
C GLN A 10 8.33 -1.95 -6.94
N VAL A 11 8.43 -2.57 -5.76
CA VAL A 11 8.23 -1.91 -4.47
C VAL A 11 9.27 -0.80 -4.27
N ARG A 12 10.56 -1.09 -4.51
CA ARG A 12 11.61 -0.07 -4.42
C ARG A 12 11.41 1.08 -5.40
N ALA A 13 10.94 0.79 -6.62
CA ALA A 13 10.63 1.83 -7.61
C ALA A 13 9.47 2.71 -7.12
N ARG A 14 8.42 2.13 -6.54
CA ARG A 14 7.31 2.92 -5.98
C ARG A 14 7.68 3.77 -4.80
N ILE A 15 8.52 3.24 -3.91
CA ILE A 15 9.06 4.03 -2.80
C ILE A 15 9.88 5.17 -3.38
N ALA A 16 10.82 4.92 -4.29
CA ALA A 16 11.61 5.97 -4.92
C ALA A 16 10.73 7.06 -5.55
N GLU A 17 9.68 6.71 -6.29
CA GLU A 17 8.75 7.68 -6.89
C GLU A 17 8.05 8.56 -5.84
N ALA A 18 7.64 7.98 -4.71
CA ALA A 18 7.02 8.73 -3.61
C ALA A 18 8.00 9.73 -2.95
N PHE A 19 9.30 9.42 -2.97
CA PHE A 19 10.37 10.23 -2.39
C PHE A 19 11.12 11.08 -3.44
N GLY A 20 10.56 11.28 -4.64
CA GLY A 20 11.16 12.15 -5.67
C GLY A 20 12.31 11.53 -6.46
N GLY A 21 12.36 10.20 -6.54
CA GLY A 21 13.31 9.41 -7.31
C GLY A 21 14.48 8.83 -6.51
N SER A 22 14.52 9.03 -5.18
CA SER A 22 15.58 8.50 -4.30
C SER A 22 15.02 7.61 -3.20
N LEU A 23 15.73 6.53 -2.88
CA LEU A 23 15.40 5.71 -1.72
C LEU A 23 15.92 6.36 -0.42
N PRO A 24 15.16 6.26 0.68
CA PRO A 24 15.63 6.69 1.99
C PRO A 24 16.86 5.87 2.42
N GLU A 25 17.82 6.54 3.02
CA GLU A 25 19.10 5.95 3.41
C GLU A 25 18.90 4.94 4.55
N GLY A 26 19.52 3.76 4.43
CA GLY A 26 19.40 2.70 5.45
C GLY A 26 18.09 1.92 5.43
N LEU A 27 17.23 2.11 4.42
CA LEU A 27 16.07 1.26 4.16
C LEU A 27 16.51 -0.04 3.48
N VAL A 28 16.10 -1.16 4.05
CA VAL A 28 16.25 -2.51 3.49
C VAL A 28 14.85 -3.04 3.17
N VAL A 29 14.67 -3.50 1.93
CA VAL A 29 13.42 -4.08 1.45
C VAL A 29 13.67 -5.54 1.14
N GLU A 30 12.98 -6.43 1.83
CA GLU A 30 13.01 -7.87 1.56
C GLU A 30 11.63 -8.33 1.11
N VAL A 31 11.57 -9.20 0.10
CA VAL A 31 10.29 -9.74 -0.39
C VAL A 31 10.33 -11.26 -0.38
N ALA A 32 9.38 -11.84 0.35
CA ALA A 32 9.21 -13.28 0.49
C ALA A 32 7.74 -13.66 0.29
N ASP A 33 7.45 -14.47 -0.72
CA ASP A 33 6.10 -15.01 -1.00
C ASP A 33 5.02 -13.90 -1.07
N GLY A 34 5.32 -12.78 -1.73
CA GLY A 34 4.41 -11.63 -1.82
C GLY A 34 4.29 -10.79 -0.55
N ARG A 35 5.00 -11.14 0.53
CA ARG A 35 5.14 -10.30 1.73
C ARG A 35 6.39 -9.45 1.64
N VAL A 36 6.23 -8.16 1.86
CA VAL A 36 7.30 -7.17 1.90
C VAL A 36 7.69 -6.94 3.34
N THR A 37 8.98 -6.99 3.66
CA THR A 37 9.54 -6.66 4.97
C THR A 37 10.44 -5.44 4.83
N LEU A 38 10.11 -4.38 5.55
CA LEU A 38 10.83 -3.12 5.57
C LEU A 38 11.62 -3.04 6.87
N THR A 39 12.95 -3.03 6.79
CA THR A 39 13.85 -2.94 7.95
C THR A 39 14.84 -1.80 7.76
N GLY A 40 15.35 -1.25 8.87
CA GLY A 40 16.27 -0.12 8.81
C GLY A 40 16.07 0.90 9.91
N CYS A 41 16.77 2.03 9.78
CA CYS A 41 16.64 3.17 10.67
C CYS A 41 16.28 4.39 9.83
N VAL A 42 15.20 5.09 10.19
CA VAL A 42 14.78 6.32 9.49
C VAL A 42 14.73 7.50 10.47
N ASP A 43 14.92 8.70 9.94
CA ASP A 43 14.97 9.92 10.75
C ASP A 43 13.62 10.26 11.40
N THR A 44 12.51 10.01 10.72
CA THR A 44 11.17 10.41 11.17
C THR A 44 10.12 9.30 10.99
N PRO A 45 9.12 9.21 11.89
CA PRO A 45 8.04 8.23 11.78
C PRO A 45 7.15 8.47 10.56
N SER A 46 7.04 9.71 10.09
CA SER A 46 6.35 10.05 8.84
C SER A 46 6.98 9.31 7.65
N VAL A 47 8.31 9.35 7.53
CA VAL A 47 9.03 8.62 6.48
C VAL A 47 8.77 7.12 6.55
N ALA A 48 8.81 6.51 7.75
CA ALA A 48 8.50 5.08 7.91
C ALA A 48 7.08 4.74 7.39
N GLN A 49 6.11 5.61 7.69
CA GLN A 49 4.73 5.41 7.29
C GLN A 49 4.50 5.66 5.79
N ASP A 50 5.17 6.65 5.19
CA ASP A 50 5.14 6.88 3.74
C ASP A 50 5.73 5.69 2.97
N ILE A 51 6.84 5.11 3.44
CA ILE A 51 7.44 3.90 2.86
C ILE A 51 6.46 2.72 2.93
N GLU A 52 5.85 2.49 4.09
CA GLU A 52 4.86 1.42 4.28
C GLU A 52 3.66 1.59 3.34
N LYS A 53 3.10 2.80 3.27
CA LYS A 53 1.98 3.11 2.38
C LYS A 53 2.35 2.88 0.93
N ALA A 54 3.52 3.35 0.48
CA ALA A 54 4.00 3.15 -0.89
C ALA A 54 4.20 1.66 -1.22
N ALA A 55 4.69 0.86 -0.28
CA ALA A 55 4.80 -0.59 -0.43
C ALA A 55 3.41 -1.25 -0.48
N ALA A 56 2.48 -0.85 0.39
CA ALA A 56 1.16 -1.46 0.51
C ALA A 56 0.26 -1.21 -0.71
N ILE A 57 0.41 -0.07 -1.39
CA ILE A 57 -0.33 0.24 -2.62
C ILE A 57 0.25 -0.47 -3.86
N SER A 58 1.38 -1.18 -3.74
CA SER A 58 2.02 -1.83 -4.88
C SER A 58 1.26 -3.11 -5.28
N PRO A 59 0.94 -3.30 -6.57
CA PRO A 59 0.15 -4.43 -7.03
C PRO A 59 0.90 -5.75 -6.85
N GLY A 60 0.27 -6.73 -6.20
CA GLY A 60 0.87 -8.04 -5.91
C GLY A 60 1.50 -8.18 -4.53
N VAL A 61 1.49 -7.11 -3.72
CA VAL A 61 1.83 -7.19 -2.29
C VAL A 61 0.66 -7.81 -1.53
N LEU A 62 0.92 -8.91 -0.83
CA LEU A 62 -0.03 -9.61 0.03
C LEU A 62 0.00 -9.07 1.47
N GLY A 63 1.10 -8.42 1.85
CA GLY A 63 1.24 -7.78 3.15
C GLY A 63 2.57 -7.06 3.29
N VAL A 64 2.58 -6.01 4.12
CA VAL A 64 3.77 -5.23 4.44
C VAL A 64 4.07 -5.36 5.93
N HIS A 65 5.31 -5.70 6.25
CA HIS A 65 5.82 -5.77 7.61
C HIS A 65 6.77 -4.60 7.83
N ASN A 66 6.32 -3.60 8.57
CA ASN A 66 7.11 -2.42 8.90
C ASN A 66 7.88 -2.65 10.21
N ALA A 67 9.20 -2.87 10.09
CA ALA A 67 10.13 -3.03 11.20
C ALA A 67 11.18 -1.90 11.23
N LEU A 68 10.82 -0.72 10.73
CA LEU A 68 11.67 0.47 10.74
C LEU A 68 11.75 1.05 12.16
N ARG A 69 12.97 1.37 12.61
CA ARG A 69 13.19 2.08 13.87
C ARG A 69 13.31 3.58 13.63
N THR A 70 12.53 4.37 14.35
CA THR A 70 12.59 5.84 14.33
C THR A 70 13.19 6.34 15.64
N ARG A 71 13.95 7.44 15.59
CA ARG A 71 14.50 8.05 16.81
C ARG A 71 13.44 8.74 17.68
N ARG A 72 12.31 9.14 17.08
CA ARG A 72 11.12 9.58 17.82
C ARG A 72 10.07 8.47 17.75
N ASP A 73 9.83 7.86 18.90
CA ASP A 73 8.64 7.07 19.20
C ASP A 73 7.49 8.07 19.38
N ASP A 74 6.91 8.53 18.27
CA ASP A 74 5.65 9.29 18.30
C ASP A 74 4.57 8.38 17.70
N PRO A 75 3.46 8.14 18.42
CA PRO A 75 2.42 7.25 17.94
C PRO A 75 1.84 7.80 16.62
N PRO A 76 1.68 6.95 15.59
CA PRO A 76 1.20 7.41 14.30
C PRO A 76 -0.20 7.99 14.46
N VAL A 77 -0.33 9.31 14.29
CA VAL A 77 -1.64 9.92 14.04
C VAL A 77 -2.19 9.27 12.76
N PRO A 78 -3.38 8.65 12.78
CA PRO A 78 -3.91 8.01 11.59
C PRO A 78 -4.13 9.09 10.53
N ALA A 79 -3.30 9.09 9.49
CA ALA A 79 -3.49 9.96 8.34
C ALA A 79 -4.92 9.74 7.81
N PRO A 80 -5.72 10.80 7.60
CA PRO A 80 -7.10 10.69 7.15
C PRO A 80 -7.13 9.85 5.87
N ALA A 81 -8.08 8.92 5.85
CA ALA A 81 -8.34 7.92 4.81
C ALA A 81 -7.72 8.27 3.45
N GLN A 82 -6.76 7.44 3.02
CA GLN A 82 -6.42 7.35 1.61
C GLN A 82 -7.74 7.25 0.83
N PRO A 83 -7.98 8.08 -0.20
CA PRO A 83 -9.20 8.01 -0.97
C PRO A 83 -9.30 6.57 -1.49
N ALA A 84 -10.30 5.84 -1.00
CA ALA A 84 -10.77 4.65 -1.67
C ALA A 84 -10.88 5.03 -3.14
N VAL A 85 -10.11 4.33 -3.97
CA VAL A 85 -10.10 4.45 -5.41
C VAL A 85 -11.46 4.91 -5.90
N SER A 86 -11.51 6.13 -6.43
CA SER A 86 -12.65 6.62 -7.19
C SER A 86 -12.72 5.77 -8.45
N GLY A 87 -13.31 4.58 -8.32
CA GLY A 87 -13.77 3.77 -9.42
C GLY A 87 -15.08 4.38 -9.90
N MET A 88 -14.99 5.46 -10.66
CA MET A 88 -16.12 6.02 -11.38
C MET A 88 -15.84 5.90 -12.88
N ASN A 89 -16.30 4.80 -13.50
CA ASN A 89 -16.98 4.86 -14.79
C ASN A 89 -17.75 3.56 -15.12
N ALA A 90 -19.10 3.67 -15.06
CA ALA A 90 -20.14 3.06 -15.92
C ALA A 90 -20.21 1.51 -16.05
N ASP A 91 -21.34 0.81 -16.06
CA ASP A 91 -22.79 1.06 -16.02
C ASP A 91 -23.43 -0.33 -15.70
N PRO A 92 -24.44 -0.44 -14.83
CA PRO A 92 -25.08 -1.72 -14.50
C PRO A 92 -26.17 -2.03 -15.52
N ALA A 93 -25.81 -2.69 -16.63
CA ALA A 93 -26.80 -3.31 -17.48
C ALA A 93 -27.36 -4.59 -16.82
N ASP A 94 -28.69 -4.66 -16.80
CA ASP A 94 -29.55 -5.82 -16.50
C ASP A 94 -30.06 -5.98 -15.05
N HIS A 95 -31.03 -5.13 -14.69
CA HIS A 95 -32.11 -5.54 -13.79
C HIS A 95 -33.38 -5.75 -14.62
N ALA A 96 -33.57 -6.96 -15.12
CA ALA A 96 -34.87 -7.41 -15.60
C ALA A 96 -35.90 -7.33 -14.46
N SER A 97 -36.90 -6.48 -14.69
CA SER A 97 -38.04 -6.21 -13.81
C SER A 97 -38.92 -7.45 -13.65
N GLY A 98 -39.17 -7.88 -12.40
CA GLY A 98 -40.17 -8.88 -12.03
C GLY A 98 -41.02 -8.36 -10.87
N PRO A 99 -42.36 -8.31 -10.97
CA PRO A 99 -43.20 -7.61 -10.01
C PRO A 99 -43.37 -8.40 -8.70
N ILE A 100 -43.05 -7.77 -7.56
CA ILE A 100 -43.38 -8.31 -6.24
C ILE A 100 -44.80 -7.91 -5.87
N HIS A 101 -45.67 -8.92 -5.73
CA HIS A 101 -47.04 -8.78 -5.24
C HIS A 101 -47.04 -8.44 -3.74
N HIS A 102 -47.42 -7.22 -3.37
CA HIS A 102 -47.83 -6.91 -2.01
C HIS A 102 -49.34 -7.14 -1.89
N LYS A 103 -49.73 -8.20 -1.16
CA LYS A 103 -51.10 -8.45 -0.73
C LYS A 103 -51.25 -7.96 0.71
N VAL A 104 -52.17 -7.02 0.93
CA VAL A 104 -52.74 -6.68 2.24
C VAL A 104 -54.26 -6.71 2.12
#